data_AF-A0A7V4ULB6-F1
#
_entry.id   AF-A0A7V4ULB6-F1
#
_cell.length_a   1.000
_cell.length_b   1.000
_cell.length_c   1.000
_cell.angle_alpha   90.00
_cell.angle_beta   90.00
_cell.angle_gamma   90.00
#
_symmetry.space_group_name_H-M   'P 1'
#
loop_
_entity.id
_entity.type
_entity.pdbx_description
1 polymer ?
#
loop_
_entity_poly.entity_id
_entity_poly.type
_entity_poly.pdbx_seq_one_letter_code
_entity_poly.pdbx_strand_id
1 'polypeptide(L)'
;VGHGIGTNLHEDPQIPNFGLPQRGPKIEIGMVFALEPMVNEGTYEVKVLSDGWTVVTADGKRSAHFEHSIAITDGEAEILSRLP
;
A
#
# COMPACT_ATOMS: atom_id res chain seq x y z
N VAL A 1 0.87 4.71 -0.70
CA VAL A 1 1.69 3.80 0.18
C VAL A 1 0.68 3.15 1.07
N GLY A 2 0.89 1.89 1.42
CA GLY A 2 -0.05 1.20 2.30
C GLY A 2 -0.27 1.94 3.60
N HIS A 3 -1.38 1.65 4.25
CA HIS A 3 -1.84 2.36 5.43
C HIS A 3 -2.68 1.45 6.33
N GLY A 4 -2.86 1.84 7.59
CA GLY A 4 -3.94 1.30 8.41
C GLY A 4 -5.29 1.68 7.80
N ILE A 5 -6.27 0.78 7.87
CA ILE A 5 -7.62 1.02 7.37
C ILE A 5 -8.64 0.43 8.34
N GLY A 6 -9.75 1.13 8.56
CA GLY A 6 -10.77 0.67 9.48
C GLY A 6 -11.97 1.61 9.51
N THR A 7 -12.11 2.35 10.62
CA THR A 7 -13.18 3.33 10.77
C THR A 7 -12.98 4.57 9.88
N ASN A 8 -11.72 4.88 9.57
CA ASN A 8 -11.34 5.89 8.60
C ASN A 8 -10.61 5.24 7.42
N LEU A 9 -10.64 5.93 6.27
CA LEU A 9 -10.01 5.45 5.04
C LEU A 9 -8.50 5.30 5.20
N HIS A 10 -7.82 6.31 5.76
CA HIS A 10 -6.39 6.28 6.01
C HIS A 10 -6.14 6.46 7.52
N GLU A 11 -5.53 5.46 8.13
CA GLU A 11 -5.10 5.43 9.53
C GLU A 11 -3.62 5.07 9.61
N ASP A 12 -2.98 5.35 10.76
CA ASP A 12 -1.66 4.81 11.03
C ASP A 12 -1.72 3.28 11.20
N PRO A 13 -0.63 2.56 10.92
CA PRO A 13 0.65 3.07 10.44
C PRO A 13 0.73 3.15 8.91
N GLN A 14 1.64 3.97 8.40
CA GLN A 14 2.07 3.87 7.01
C GLN A 14 2.89 2.60 6.78
N ILE A 15 2.63 1.92 5.66
CA ILE A 15 3.28 0.69 5.21
C ILE A 15 3.95 0.94 3.85
N PRO A 16 5.22 1.39 3.83
CA PRO A 16 5.96 1.57 2.59
C PRO A 16 6.18 0.24 1.86
N ASN A 17 6.04 0.24 0.53
CA ASN A 17 6.32 -0.91 -0.33
C ASN A 17 7.83 -1.09 -0.62
N PHE A 18 8.69 -0.39 0.11
CA PHE A 18 10.14 -0.40 -0.03
C PHE A 18 10.78 -0.21 1.36
N GLY A 19 12.00 -0.68 1.51
CA GLY A 19 12.75 -0.53 2.75
C GLY A 19 13.57 -1.77 3.07
N LEU A 20 14.25 -1.71 4.22
CA LEU A 20 14.99 -2.86 4.74
C LEU A 20 14.05 -3.80 5.50
N PRO A 21 14.26 -5.12 5.42
CA PRO A 21 13.49 -6.08 6.21
C PRO A 21 13.65 -5.81 7.72
N GLN A 22 12.66 -6.25 8.51
CA GLN A 22 12.64 -6.14 9.99
C GLN A 22 12.67 -4.69 10.51
N ARG A 23 12.07 -3.76 9.75
CA ARG A 23 11.82 -2.37 10.15
C ARG A 23 10.33 -2.07 10.07
N GLY A 24 9.90 -0.99 10.72
CA GLY A 24 8.51 -0.54 10.69
C GLY A 24 7.75 -0.81 11.99
N PRO A 25 6.44 -0.54 12.00
CA PRO A 25 5.56 -0.74 13.15
C PRO A 25 5.47 -2.23 13.53
N LYS A 26 5.26 -2.50 14.82
CA LYS A 26 4.96 -3.85 15.28
C LYS A 26 3.53 -4.22 14.83
N ILE A 27 3.41 -5.35 14.16
CA ILE A 27 2.12 -5.89 13.72
C ILE A 27 1.50 -6.68 14.87
N GLU A 28 0.23 -6.39 15.18
CA GLU A 28 -0.51 -7.01 16.28
C GLU A 28 -1.91 -7.47 15.82
N ILE A 29 -2.48 -8.44 16.53
CA ILE A 29 -3.82 -8.99 16.27
C ILE A 29 -4.85 -7.86 16.34
N GLY A 30 -5.78 -7.84 15.39
CA GLY A 30 -6.85 -6.84 15.27
C GLY A 30 -6.49 -5.64 14.40
N MET A 31 -5.24 -5.50 13.98
CA MET A 31 -4.86 -4.49 12.99
C MET A 31 -5.37 -4.88 11.59
N VAL A 32 -5.73 -3.88 10.79
CA VAL A 32 -6.12 -4.05 9.39
C VAL A 32 -5.34 -3.05 8.54
N PHE A 33 -4.79 -3.54 7.42
CA PHE A 33 -3.95 -2.74 6.54
C PHE A 33 -4.43 -2.81 5.10
N ALA A 34 -4.31 -1.70 4.39
CA ALA A 34 -4.28 -1.67 2.93
C ALA A 34 -2.84 -1.93 2.46
N LEU A 35 -2.61 -3.07 1.81
CA LEU A 35 -1.34 -3.36 1.13
C LEU A 35 -1.49 -3.13 -0.36
N GLU A 36 -0.84 -2.07 -0.86
CA GLU A 36 -1.05 -1.47 -2.17
C GLU A 36 0.28 -1.22 -2.92
N PRO A 37 0.99 -2.28 -3.37
CA PRO A 37 2.20 -2.10 -4.17
C PRO A 37 1.91 -1.46 -5.53
N MET A 38 2.62 -0.36 -5.80
CA MET A 38 2.78 0.23 -7.13
C MET A 38 4.17 -0.09 -7.65
N VAL A 39 4.26 -0.68 -8.84
CA VAL A 39 5.53 -1.09 -9.46
C VAL A 39 5.67 -0.42 -10.82
N ASN A 40 6.77 0.30 -10.99
CA ASN A 40 7.11 0.98 -12.24
C ASN A 40 8.04 0.11 -13.09
N GLU A 41 7.86 0.13 -14.41
CA GLU A 41 8.72 -0.60 -15.36
C GLU A 41 10.15 -0.02 -15.46
N GLY A 42 10.31 1.28 -15.17
CA GLY A 42 11.59 1.98 -15.23
C GLY A 42 12.02 2.57 -13.89
N THR A 43 12.08 3.90 -13.79
CA THR A 43 12.46 4.58 -12.53
C THR A 43 11.36 4.50 -11.46
N TYR A 44 11.77 4.56 -10.19
CA TYR A 44 10.83 4.69 -9.05
C TYR A 44 10.31 6.13 -8.90
N GLU A 45 10.94 7.11 -9.55
CA GLU A 45 10.56 8.51 -9.47
C GLU A 45 9.19 8.78 -10.14
N VAL A 46 8.43 9.70 -9.56
CA VAL A 46 7.09 10.07 -10.02
C VAL A 46 6.91 11.59 -10.06
N LYS A 47 5.89 12.05 -10.77
CA LYS A 47 5.46 13.45 -10.83
C LYS A 47 3.95 13.53 -10.63
N VAL A 48 3.51 14.54 -9.87
CA VAL A 48 2.08 14.90 -9.77
C VAL A 48 1.77 15.88 -10.89
N LEU A 49 0.72 15.62 -11.66
CA LEU A 49 0.31 16.49 -12.76
C LEU A 49 -0.37 17.76 -12.23
N SER A 50 -0.66 18.70 -13.14
CA SER A 50 -1.25 20.00 -12.79
C SER A 50 -2.67 19.93 -12.23
N ASP A 51 -3.34 18.77 -12.32
CA ASP A 51 -4.63 18.53 -11.67
C ASP A 51 -4.50 18.32 -10.15
N GLY A 52 -3.28 18.14 -9.64
CA GLY A 52 -3.01 17.92 -8.22
C GLY A 52 -3.31 16.49 -7.73
N TRP A 53 -3.66 15.57 -8.63
CA TRP A 53 -4.10 14.21 -8.28
C TRP A 53 -3.40 13.12 -9.09
N THR A 54 -3.31 13.28 -10.41
CA THR A 54 -2.77 12.24 -11.28
C THR A 54 -1.27 12.10 -11.05
N VAL A 55 -0.84 10.91 -10.64
CA VAL A 55 0.57 10.56 -10.47
C VAL A 55 1.04 9.76 -11.68
N VAL A 56 2.12 10.22 -12.31
CA VAL A 56 2.75 9.54 -13.45
C VAL A 56 4.21 9.20 -13.15
N THR A 57 4.74 8.16 -13.78
CA THR A 57 6.17 7.83 -13.73
C THR A 57 7.00 8.97 -14.35
N ALA A 58 8.14 9.29 -13.75
CA ALA A 58 8.96 10.42 -14.21
C ALA A 58 9.56 10.21 -15.60
N ASP A 59 9.72 8.94 -16.02
CA ASP A 59 10.25 8.49 -17.32
C ASP A 59 9.16 8.15 -18.35
N GLY A 60 7.88 8.25 -17.99
CA GLY A 60 6.74 7.99 -18.88
C GLY A 60 6.48 6.51 -19.20
N LYS A 61 7.18 5.56 -18.55
CA LYS A 61 6.92 4.12 -18.72
C LYS A 61 5.72 3.65 -17.90
N ARG A 62 5.30 2.41 -18.13
CA ARG A 62 4.12 1.83 -17.48
C ARG A 62 4.34 1.66 -15.98
N SER A 63 3.24 1.74 -15.24
CA SER A 63 3.15 1.36 -13.83
C SER A 63 1.95 0.44 -13.65
N ALA A 64 2.06 -0.47 -12.68
CA ALA A 64 0.97 -1.34 -12.27
C ALA A 64 0.72 -1.18 -10.77
N HIS A 65 -0.55 -1.21 -10.37
CA HIS A 65 -1.00 -1.11 -9.00
C HIS A 65 -1.97 -2.25 -8.71
N PHE A 66 -1.83 -2.87 -7.54
CA PHE A 66 -2.83 -3.79 -7.00
C PHE A 66 -2.92 -3.60 -5.49
N GLU A 67 -4.09 -3.88 -4.92
CA GLU A 67 -4.34 -3.65 -3.50
C GLU A 67 -5.21 -4.75 -2.89
N HIS A 68 -4.92 -5.08 -1.63
CA HIS A 68 -5.85 -5.77 -0.75
C HIS A 68 -5.90 -5.13 0.64
N SER A 69 -7.09 -5.07 1.22
CA SER A 69 -7.27 -4.95 2.68
C SER A 69 -7.05 -6.31 3.36
N ILE A 70 -6.16 -6.33 4.35
CA ILE A 70 -5.73 -7.53 5.07
C ILE A 70 -5.91 -7.33 6.57
N ALA A 71 -6.60 -8.25 7.24
CA ALA A 71 -6.74 -8.29 8.69
C ALA A 71 -5.70 -9.22 9.31
N ILE A 72 -5.13 -8.81 10.44
CA ILE A 72 -4.26 -9.65 11.26
C ILE A 72 -5.12 -10.34 12.32
N THR A 73 -5.27 -11.65 12.17
CA THR A 73 -6.03 -12.48 13.11
C THR A 73 -5.10 -13.30 13.99
N ASP A 74 -5.67 -14.03 14.95
CA ASP A 74 -4.89 -14.97 15.77
C ASP A 74 -4.48 -16.19 14.94
N GLY A 75 -3.26 -16.17 14.42
CA GLY A 75 -2.64 -17.28 13.69
C GLY A 75 -2.28 -16.97 12.24
N GLU A 76 -3.09 -16.21 11.50
CA GLU A 76 -2.86 -15.91 10.08
C GLU A 76 -3.37 -14.52 9.65
N ALA A 77 -2.91 -14.05 8.48
CA ALA A 77 -3.41 -12.87 7.82
C ALA A 77 -4.59 -13.23 6.90
N GLU A 78 -5.70 -12.50 7.02
CA GLU A 78 -6.92 -12.73 6.24
C GLU A 78 -7.10 -11.64 5.17
N ILE A 79 -7.35 -12.04 3.92
CA ILE A 79 -7.64 -11.10 2.83
C ILE A 79 -9.14 -10.80 2.80
N LEU A 80 -9.52 -9.56 3.12
CA LEU A 80 -10.92 -9.13 3.23
C LEU A 80 -11.55 -8.71 1.89
N SER A 81 -10.73 -8.45 0.88
CA SER A 81 -11.13 -7.85 -0.40
C SER A 81 -10.91 -8.79 -1.58
N ARG A 82 -10.98 -10.10 -1.33
CA ARG A 82 -10.87 -11.12 -2.37
C ARG A 82 -12.06 -11.02 -3.33
N LEU A 83 -11.79 -11.20 -4.62
CA LEU A 83 -12.84 -11.40 -5.60
C LEU A 83 -13.57 -12.73 -5.33
N PRO A 84 -14.88 -12.83 -5.64
CA PRO A 84 -15.64 -14.08 -5.55
C PRO A 84 -15.06 -15.22 -6.40
#